data_AF-A0A3B9M6G6-F1
#
_entry.id   AF-A0A3B9M6G6-F1
#
_cell.length_a   1.000
_cell.length_b   1.000
_cell.length_c   1.000
_cell.angle_alpha   90.00
_cell.angle_beta   90.00
_cell.angle_gamma   90.00
#
_symmetry.space_group_name_H-M   'P 1'
#
loop_
_entity.id
_entity.type
_entity.pdbx_description
1 polymer ?
#
loop_
_entity_poly.entity_id
_entity_poly.type
_entity_poly.pdbx_seq_one_letter_code
_entity_poly.pdbx_strand_id
1 'polypeptide(L)'
;KAMLEDMSILTGGQVISEDLGLKLDQTKVEQLGKARRVTVTKDNTTIVEGAGKAEAIQSRIKSIKAQVEETTSDFDKEKLQERLAKLAGGVAVIKVGAATEVEQKEKKHRIEDALSATKAAV
;
A
#
# COMPACT_ATOMS: atom_id res chain seq x y z
N LYS A 1 15.25 0.67 2.80
CA LYS A 1 15.19 -0.55 1.94
C LYS A 1 14.02 -1.46 2.29
N ALA A 2 13.78 -1.77 3.57
CA ALA A 2 12.69 -2.68 3.98
C ALA A 2 11.28 -2.27 3.50
N MET A 3 10.97 -0.96 3.40
CA MET A 3 9.71 -0.48 2.82
C MET A 3 9.57 -0.77 1.31
N LEU A 4 10.67 -0.72 0.54
CA LEU A 4 10.63 -1.07 -0.89
C LEU A 4 10.37 -2.56 -1.07
N GLU A 5 10.92 -3.38 -0.17
CA GLU A 5 10.66 -4.81 -0.15
C GLU A 5 9.17 -5.08 0.16
N ASP A 6 8.58 -4.38 1.14
CA ASP A 6 7.15 -4.49 1.44
C ASP A 6 6.28 -4.16 0.22
N MET A 7 6.62 -3.09 -0.50
CA MET A 7 5.93 -2.72 -1.74
C MET A 7 6.13 -3.75 -2.85
N SER A 8 7.32 -4.33 -2.96
CA SER A 8 7.60 -5.38 -3.94
C SER A 8 6.77 -6.64 -3.67
N ILE A 9 6.65 -7.05 -2.40
CA ILE A 9 5.81 -8.18 -1.98
C ILE A 9 4.33 -7.91 -2.26
N LEU A 10 3.86 -6.69 -1.99
CA LEU A 10 2.48 -6.28 -2.23
C LEU A 10 2.13 -6.25 -3.73
N THR A 11 3.07 -5.84 -4.59
CA THR A 11 2.86 -5.75 -6.03
C THR A 11 3.28 -7.03 -6.79
N GLY A 12 3.91 -7.99 -6.12
CA GLY A 12 4.44 -9.22 -6.73
C GLY A 12 5.71 -9.01 -7.55
N GLY A 13 6.39 -7.87 -7.38
CA GLY A 13 7.66 -7.56 -8.04
C GLY A 13 8.88 -7.86 -7.16
N GLN A 14 10.06 -7.60 -7.70
CA GLN A 14 11.33 -7.70 -6.99
C GLN A 14 12.01 -6.33 -6.95
N VAL A 15 12.58 -5.96 -5.80
CA VAL A 15 13.37 -4.73 -5.70
C VAL A 15 14.66 -4.88 -6.48
N ILE A 16 14.83 -4.04 -7.50
CA ILE A 16 16.06 -3.98 -8.30
C ILE A 16 17.04 -3.06 -7.54
N SER A 17 18.13 -3.63 -7.05
CA SER A 17 19.20 -2.91 -6.34
C SER A 17 20.55 -3.46 -6.78
N GLU A 18 21.53 -2.58 -6.95
CA GLU A 18 22.90 -2.98 -7.32
C GLU A 18 23.54 -3.87 -6.23
N ASP A 19 23.14 -3.71 -4.97
CA ASP A 19 23.60 -4.58 -3.87
C ASP A 19 23.18 -6.05 -4.03
N LEU A 20 22.09 -6.29 -4.75
CA LEU A 20 21.59 -7.63 -5.05
C LEU A 20 22.17 -8.17 -6.36
N GLY A 21 23.12 -7.45 -6.98
CA GLY A 21 23.70 -7.78 -8.28
C GLY A 21 22.72 -7.61 -9.45
N LEU A 22 21.54 -7.02 -9.22
CA LEU A 22 20.52 -6.78 -10.23
C LEU A 22 20.75 -5.42 -10.86
N LYS A 23 21.11 -5.42 -12.15
CA LYS A 23 21.23 -4.19 -12.93
C LYS A 23 19.95 -3.92 -13.73
N LEU A 24 19.59 -2.65 -13.81
CA LEU A 24 18.39 -2.17 -14.53
C LEU A 24 18.37 -2.59 -16.01
N ASP A 25 19.52 -2.68 -16.66
CA ASP A 25 19.67 -3.07 -18.07
C ASP A 25 19.30 -4.53 -18.37
N GLN A 26 19.38 -5.42 -17.37
CA GLN A 26 19.10 -6.85 -17.49
C GLN A 26 17.73 -7.25 -16.91
N THR A 27 16.90 -6.28 -16.53
CA THR A 27 15.63 -6.54 -15.87
C THR A 27 14.57 -7.12 -16.82
N LYS A 28 13.81 -8.09 -16.32
CA LYS A 28 12.70 -8.72 -17.06
C LYS A 28 11.36 -8.22 -16.55
N VAL A 29 10.34 -8.27 -17.41
CA VAL A 29 8.96 -7.90 -17.07
C VAL A 29 8.41 -8.72 -15.89
N GLU A 30 8.89 -9.95 -15.72
CA GLU A 30 8.54 -10.84 -14.59
C GLU A 30 8.99 -10.30 -13.23
N GLN A 31 10.02 -9.44 -13.19
CA GLN A 31 10.51 -8.82 -11.97
C GLN A 31 9.74 -7.54 -11.61
N LEU A 32 8.94 -7.02 -12.54
CA LEU A 32 8.14 -5.82 -12.31
C LEU A 32 6.84 -6.17 -11.57
N GLY A 33 6.51 -5.36 -10.57
CA GLY A 33 5.23 -5.47 -9.86
C GLY A 33 4.04 -5.03 -10.71
N LYS A 34 2.86 -5.56 -10.39
CA LYS A 34 1.59 -5.17 -11.01
C LYS A 34 0.60 -4.67 -9.96
N ALA A 35 -0.23 -3.71 -10.34
CA ALA A 35 -1.34 -3.20 -9.55
C ALA A 35 -2.49 -2.77 -10.46
N ARG A 36 -3.72 -2.84 -9.96
CA ARG A 36 -4.91 -2.43 -10.74
C ARG A 36 -4.97 -0.94 -10.97
N ARG A 37 -4.68 -0.14 -9.95
CA ARG A 37 -4.73 1.33 -10.03
C ARG A 37 -3.69 1.92 -9.10
N VAL A 38 -2.97 2.91 -9.60
CA VAL A 38 -2.04 3.72 -8.82
C VAL A 38 -2.48 5.17 -8.94
N THR A 39 -2.75 5.81 -7.79
CA THR A 39 -3.11 7.22 -7.73
C THR A 39 -1.99 7.96 -7.02
N VAL A 40 -1.43 8.98 -7.67
CA VAL A 40 -0.36 9.82 -7.12
C VAL A 40 -0.92 11.23 -6.95
N THR A 41 -0.87 11.73 -5.72
CA THR A 41 -1.16 13.13 -5.39
C THR A 41 0.12 13.83 -4.97
N LYS A 42 0.05 15.13 -4.64
CA LYS A 42 1.21 15.92 -4.21
C LYS A 42 1.98 15.26 -3.05
N ASP A 43 1.24 14.72 -2.07
CA ASP A 43 1.82 14.26 -0.82
C ASP A 43 1.70 12.73 -0.62
N ASN A 44 0.87 12.04 -1.42
CA ASN A 44 0.56 10.63 -1.19
C ASN A 44 0.58 9.79 -2.48
N THR A 45 1.00 8.53 -2.35
CA THR A 45 0.87 7.51 -3.40
C THR A 45 0.03 6.35 -2.88
N THR A 46 -1.06 6.04 -3.58
CA THR A 46 -1.97 4.96 -3.22
C THR A 46 -1.95 3.88 -4.29
N ILE A 47 -1.60 2.65 -3.89
CA ILE A 47 -1.61 1.47 -4.75
C ILE A 47 -2.82 0.62 -4.39
N VAL A 48 -3.68 0.35 -5.36
CA VAL A 48 -4.93 -0.40 -5.18
C VAL A 48 -4.82 -1.74 -5.89
N GLU A 49 -5.13 -2.82 -5.16
CA GLU A 49 -5.11 -4.21 -5.62
C GLU A 49 -3.78 -4.57 -6.32
N GLY A 50 -2.73 -4.72 -5.52
CA GLY A 50 -1.45 -5.26 -5.98
C GLY A 50 -1.55 -6.76 -6.34
N ALA A 51 -0.76 -7.23 -7.29
CA ALA A 51 -0.74 -8.62 -7.75
C ALA A 51 0.14 -9.55 -6.90
N GLY A 52 0.44 -9.16 -5.66
CA GLY A 52 1.21 -9.97 -4.72
C GLY A 52 0.47 -11.24 -4.30
N LYS A 53 1.22 -12.33 -4.04
CA LYS A 53 0.64 -13.57 -3.50
C LYS A 53 0.17 -13.34 -2.05
N ALA A 54 -1.06 -13.71 -1.74
CA ALA A 54 -1.63 -13.54 -0.40
C ALA A 54 -0.78 -14.20 0.70
N GLU A 55 -0.21 -15.38 0.42
CA GLU A 55 0.70 -16.10 1.33
C GLU A 55 1.98 -15.31 1.63
N ALA A 56 2.58 -14.68 0.61
CA ALA A 56 3.78 -13.87 0.77
C ALA A 56 3.50 -12.61 1.61
N ILE A 57 2.36 -11.97 1.39
CA ILE A 57 1.92 -10.82 2.18
C ILE A 57 1.68 -11.23 3.64
N GLN A 58 0.98 -12.34 3.89
CA GLN A 58 0.77 -12.83 5.26
C GLN A 58 2.08 -13.21 5.95
N SER A 59 3.00 -13.86 5.25
CA SER A 59 4.32 -14.19 5.77
C SER A 59 5.09 -12.93 6.16
N ARG A 60 5.03 -11.88 5.33
CA ARG A 60 5.65 -10.60 5.65
C ARG A 60 5.01 -9.91 6.86
N ILE A 61 3.69 -9.93 6.98
CA ILE A 61 2.98 -9.40 8.15
C ILE A 61 3.43 -10.13 9.42
N LYS A 62 3.54 -11.47 9.39
CA LYS A 62 4.03 -12.26 10.53
C LYS A 62 5.47 -11.90 10.91
N SER A 63 6.35 -11.76 9.92
CA SER A 63 7.75 -11.36 10.15
C SER A 63 7.83 -9.99 10.82
N ILE A 64 7.06 -9.00 10.36
CA ILE A 64 7.05 -7.66 10.98
C ILE A 64 6.45 -7.71 12.39
N LYS A 65 5.40 -8.52 12.64
CA LYS A 65 4.86 -8.71 13.99
C LYS A 65 5.90 -9.25 14.97
N ALA A 66 6.66 -10.27 14.57
CA ALA A 66 7.73 -10.80 15.40
C ALA A 66 8.81 -9.74 15.70
N GLN A 67 9.19 -8.95 14.70
CA GLN A 67 10.15 -7.84 14.87
C GLN A 67 9.64 -6.77 15.85
N VAL A 68 8.34 -6.47 15.83
CA VAL A 68 7.72 -5.52 16.78
C VAL A 68 7.79 -6.02 18.23
N GLU A 69 7.70 -7.33 18.45
CA GLU A 69 7.77 -7.94 19.78
C GLU A 69 9.20 -8.03 20.32
N GLU A 70 10.17 -8.30 19.46
CA GLU A 70 11.58 -8.42 19.83
C GLU A 70 12.24 -7.04 20.07
N THR A 71 11.73 -6.00 19.43
CA THR A 71 12.31 -4.66 19.50
C THR A 71 11.96 -3.95 20.80
N THR A 72 12.98 -3.46 21.50
CA THR A 72 12.84 -2.69 22.76
C THR A 72 12.87 -1.17 22.57
N SER A 73 13.21 -0.71 21.37
CA SER A 73 13.23 0.70 20.98
C SER A 73 11.84 1.17 20.57
N ASP A 74 11.29 2.16 21.28
CA ASP A 74 9.97 2.72 20.99
C ASP A 74 9.89 3.34 19.58
N PHE A 75 10.97 3.98 19.13
CA PHE A 75 11.08 4.55 17.78
C PHE A 75 10.94 3.49 16.70
N ASP A 76 11.66 2.38 16.84
CA ASP A 76 11.62 1.28 15.86
C ASP A 76 10.28 0.55 15.90
N LYS A 77 9.68 0.44 17.09
CA LYS A 77 8.35 -0.13 17.29
C LYS A 77 7.29 0.67 16.54
N GLU A 78 7.29 2.00 16.65
CA GLU A 78 6.38 2.86 15.88
C GLU A 78 6.58 2.68 14.36
N LYS A 79 7.83 2.64 13.89
CA LYS A 79 8.11 2.46 12.45
C LYS A 79 7.70 1.10 11.92
N LEU A 80 7.83 0.04 12.71
CA LEU A 80 7.35 -1.29 12.34
C LEU A 80 5.81 -1.36 12.38
N GLN A 81 5.16 -0.70 13.34
CA GLN A 81 3.71 -0.60 13.39
C GLN A 81 3.13 0.18 12.21
N GLU A 82 3.73 1.31 11.80
CA GLU A 82 3.34 2.06 10.60
C GLU A 82 3.38 1.17 9.35
N ARG A 83 4.44 0.37 9.20
CA ARG A 83 4.60 -0.55 8.07
C ARG A 83 3.57 -1.68 8.11
N LEU A 84 3.37 -2.27 9.28
CA LEU A 84 2.38 -3.31 9.50
C LEU A 84 0.97 -2.81 9.16
N ALA A 85 0.61 -1.61 9.63
CA ALA A 85 -0.68 -1.00 9.34
C ALA A 85 -0.91 -0.80 7.84
N LYS A 86 0.12 -0.35 7.11
CA LYS A 86 0.05 -0.19 5.64
C LYS A 86 -0.12 -1.52 4.89
N LEU A 87 0.50 -2.60 5.37
CA LEU A 87 0.38 -3.93 4.75
C LEU A 87 -0.93 -4.64 5.11
N ALA A 88 -1.39 -4.53 6.35
CA ALA A 88 -2.59 -5.19 6.83
C ALA A 88 -3.88 -4.42 6.52
N GLY A 89 -3.83 -3.09 6.53
CA GLY A 89 -5.01 -2.23 6.38
C GLY A 89 -5.62 -2.21 4.98
N GLY A 90 -4.83 -2.54 3.96
CA GLY A 90 -5.29 -2.58 2.56
C GLY A 90 -5.85 -1.23 2.08
N VAL A 91 -6.64 -1.27 1.01
CA VAL A 91 -7.32 -0.08 0.46
C VAL A 91 -8.77 -0.42 0.14
N ALA A 92 -9.71 0.26 0.79
CA ALA A 92 -11.13 0.16 0.48
C ALA A 92 -11.50 1.09 -0.69
N VAL A 93 -12.27 0.59 -1.65
CA VAL A 93 -12.75 1.37 -2.80
C VAL A 93 -14.27 1.47 -2.74
N ILE A 94 -14.79 2.68 -2.56
CA ILE A 94 -16.22 2.97 -2.60
C ILE A 94 -16.59 3.42 -4.01
N LYS A 95 -17.54 2.72 -4.65
CA LYS A 95 -18.05 3.09 -5.98
C LYS A 95 -19.39 3.79 -5.83
N VAL A 96 -19.48 5.01 -6.37
CA VAL A 96 -20.70 5.83 -6.31
C VAL A 96 -21.30 5.92 -7.71
N GLY A 97 -22.55 5.45 -7.84
CA GLY A 97 -23.32 5.52 -9.08
C GLY A 97 -24.36 6.65 -9.06
N ALA A 98 -24.63 7.23 -10.23
CA ALA A 98 -25.72 8.18 -10.45
C ALA A 98 -26.21 8.11 -11.91
N ALA A 99 -27.38 8.70 -12.18
CA ALA A 99 -27.99 8.68 -13.52
C ALA A 99 -27.37 9.73 -14.45
N THR A 100 -26.87 10.85 -13.91
CA THR A 100 -26.22 11.93 -14.66
C THR A 100 -24.83 12.25 -14.10
N GLU A 101 -23.96 12.83 -14.92
CA GLU A 101 -22.59 13.19 -14.50
C GLU A 101 -22.57 14.22 -13.37
N VAL A 102 -23.52 15.16 -13.38
CA VAL A 102 -23.63 16.22 -12.37
C VAL A 102 -23.98 15.61 -11.01
N GLU A 103 -24.97 14.71 -10.97
CA GLU A 103 -25.33 13.98 -9.76
C GLU A 103 -24.20 13.07 -9.27
N GLN A 104 -23.44 12.47 -10.18
CA GLN A 104 -22.33 11.60 -9.79
C GLN A 104 -21.24 12.38 -9.06
N LYS A 105 -20.86 13.56 -9.59
CA LYS A 105 -19.87 14.43 -8.96
C LYS A 105 -20.37 14.96 -7.61
N GLU A 106 -21.62 15.37 -7.55
CA GLU A 106 -22.22 15.91 -6.34
C GLU A 106 -22.30 14.85 -5.23
N LYS A 107 -22.79 13.63 -5.53
CA LYS A 107 -22.81 12.52 -4.57
C LYS A 107 -21.41 12.08 -4.14
N LYS A 108 -20.46 12.07 -5.08
CA LYS A 108 -19.06 11.75 -4.79
C LYS A 108 -18.50 12.75 -3.77
N HIS A 109 -18.65 14.05 -4.00
CA HIS A 109 -18.15 15.08 -3.08
C HIS A 109 -18.83 14.98 -1.71
N ARG A 110 -20.15 14.77 -1.65
CA ARG A 110 -20.86 14.54 -0.37
C ARG A 110 -20.30 13.37 0.43
N ILE A 111 -19.97 12.27 -0.25
CA ILE A 111 -19.39 11.08 0.41
C ILE A 111 -17.94 11.34 0.84
N GLU A 112 -17.14 12.05 0.03
CA GLU A 112 -15.78 12.45 0.38
C GLU A 112 -15.76 13.37 1.61
N ASP A 113 -16.68 14.33 1.69
CA ASP A 113 -16.84 15.22 2.83
C ASP A 113 -17.26 14.45 4.09
N ALA A 114 -18.26 13.56 3.97
CA ALA A 114 -18.71 12.72 5.09
C ALA A 114 -17.60 11.79 5.60
N LEU A 115 -16.81 11.21 4.71
CA LEU A 115 -15.66 10.37 5.07
C LEU A 115 -14.58 11.18 5.79
N SER A 116 -14.34 12.41 5.34
CA SER A 116 -13.35 13.29 5.96
C SER A 116 -13.80 13.77 7.34
N ALA A 117 -15.08 14.13 7.49
CA ALA A 117 -15.66 14.53 8.76
C ALA A 117 -15.62 13.40 9.81
N THR A 118 -15.97 12.18 9.41
CA THR A 118 -15.92 11.01 10.30
C THR A 118 -14.49 10.64 10.69
N LYS A 119 -13.51 10.76 9.77
CA LYS A 119 -12.09 10.56 10.10
C LYS A 119 -11.53 11.61 11.05
N ALA A 120 -11.98 12.86 10.97
CA ALA A 120 -11.50 13.93 11.85
C ALA A 120 -12.12 13.88 13.26
N ALA A 121 -13.26 13.21 13.41
CA ALA A 121 -13.94 13.05 14.69
C ALA A 121 -13.36 11.92 15.56
N VAL A 122 -12.45 11.12 15.01
CA VAL A 122 -11.78 9.97 15.67
C VAL A 122 -10.31 10.31 15.88
#